data_AF-A0A4Q8XR15-F1
#
_entry.id   AF-A0A4Q8XR15-F1
#
_cell.length_a   1.000
_cell.length_b   1.000
_cell.length_c   1.000
_cell.angle_alpha   90.00
_cell.angle_beta   90.00
_cell.angle_gamma   90.00
#
_symmetry.space_group_name_H-M   'P 1'
#
loop_
_entity.id
_entity.type
_entity.pdbx_description
1 polymer ?
#
loop_
_entity_poly.entity_id
_entity_poly.type
_entity_poly.pdbx_seq_one_letter_code
_entity_poly.pdbx_strand_id
1 'polypeptide(L)'
;MTEGADSGVVRELLAPLSPFLRDKYLYEIIINWPTQVVTEGTAGWQTHDLPELSFDKLMRLARAVASYSNQAIDETRPILSATLPDDERIQIVIPPATAKGTVSITIRKPSSVSLSLNDLDQGGLFAEVAREEADISSADRRLLELYRTGSYPAFLREAVYARKNIIISGATGSGKTTLSKALIRHIPSSERIISIEDTPELVIPQPNHVRLFYSKGGQGLAKVGAKDLLESCLRMRPDRILLQELRDGTAFYYIRNVNSGHPGSITTVHADSARLAFEQLTLLVKESDGGRDLERNDIREMLKIAIDVIVQCKRIDGRFRVTEIYYRAAA
;
A
#
# COMPACT_ATOMS: atom_id res chain seq x y z
N MET A 1 -16.82 21.07 29.02
CA MET A 1 -18.16 21.05 28.40
C MET A 1 -18.12 20.82 26.88
N THR A 2 -16.97 21.00 26.21
CA THR A 2 -16.79 20.79 24.76
C THR A 2 -16.62 19.31 24.35
N GLU A 3 -15.85 18.51 25.11
CA GLU A 3 -15.59 17.09 24.78
C GLU A 3 -16.86 16.23 24.65
N GLY A 4 -17.87 16.47 25.50
CA GLY A 4 -19.14 15.73 25.46
C GLY A 4 -20.02 16.06 24.25
N ALA A 5 -19.94 17.30 23.73
CA ALA A 5 -20.72 17.73 22.57
C ALA A 5 -20.11 17.19 21.26
N ASP A 6 -18.78 17.27 21.13
CA ASP A 6 -18.06 16.80 19.93
C ASP A 6 -18.13 15.27 19.79
N SER A 7 -18.09 14.54 20.91
CA SER A 7 -18.32 13.08 20.93
C SER A 7 -19.72 12.70 20.42
N GLY A 8 -20.75 13.46 20.79
CA GLY A 8 -22.13 13.23 20.34
C GLY A 8 -22.29 13.37 18.83
N VAL A 9 -21.69 14.41 18.24
CA VAL A 9 -21.72 14.65 16.79
C VAL A 9 -21.01 13.53 16.02
N VAL A 10 -19.84 13.09 16.49
CA VAL A 10 -19.10 11.98 15.86
C VAL A 10 -19.95 10.70 15.89
N ARG A 11 -20.57 10.37 17.02
CA ARG A 11 -21.44 9.18 17.15
C ARG A 11 -22.67 9.25 16.25
N GLU A 12 -23.29 10.41 16.10
CA GLU A 12 -24.42 10.60 15.19
C GLU A 12 -24.00 10.36 13.72
N LEU A 13 -22.86 10.90 13.30
CA LEU A 13 -22.36 10.74 11.94
C LEU A 13 -21.93 9.29 11.65
N LEU A 14 -21.46 8.57 12.67
CA LEU A 14 -21.12 7.14 12.60
C LEU A 14 -22.33 6.20 12.70
N ALA A 15 -23.55 6.70 12.97
CA ALA A 15 -24.73 5.86 13.18
C ALA A 15 -24.96 4.80 12.06
N PRO A 16 -24.77 5.09 10.76
CA PRO A 16 -24.91 4.07 9.71
C PRO A 16 -23.89 2.93 9.83
N LEU A 17 -22.72 3.19 10.40
CA LEU A 17 -21.66 2.19 10.61
C LEU A 17 -21.84 1.39 11.89
N SER A 18 -22.84 1.72 12.72
CA SER A 18 -23.07 1.09 14.02
C SER A 18 -23.19 -0.44 13.97
N PRO A 19 -23.86 -1.07 12.97
CA PRO A 19 -23.90 -2.54 12.86
C PRO A 19 -22.50 -3.15 12.76
N PHE A 20 -21.61 -2.58 11.96
CA PHE A 20 -20.24 -3.06 11.76
C PHE A 20 -19.34 -2.77 12.97
N LEU A 21 -19.51 -1.60 13.59
CA LEU A 21 -18.77 -1.20 14.80
C LEU A 21 -19.09 -2.13 15.98
N ARG A 22 -20.34 -2.61 16.10
CA ARG A 22 -20.75 -3.53 17.17
C ARG A 22 -20.39 -4.99 16.91
N ASP A 23 -20.14 -5.38 15.67
CA ASP A 23 -19.85 -6.78 15.31
C ASP A 23 -18.45 -7.22 15.79
N LYS A 24 -18.40 -8.09 16.80
CA LYS A 24 -17.14 -8.55 17.41
C LYS A 24 -16.26 -9.39 16.49
N TYR A 25 -16.78 -9.86 15.36
CA TYR A 25 -16.03 -10.68 14.40
C TYR A 25 -15.36 -9.84 13.30
N LEU A 26 -15.61 -8.53 13.26
CA LEU A 26 -14.96 -7.60 12.36
C LEU A 26 -13.73 -6.96 13.02
N TYR A 27 -12.69 -6.78 12.23
CA TYR A 27 -11.43 -6.14 12.62
C TYR A 27 -11.30 -4.73 12.03
N GLU A 28 -11.73 -4.56 10.78
CA GLU A 28 -11.56 -3.33 10.00
C GLU A 28 -12.87 -2.95 9.29
N ILE A 29 -13.16 -1.65 9.26
CA ILE A 29 -14.29 -1.05 8.54
C ILE A 29 -13.75 0.04 7.64
N ILE A 30 -14.00 -0.07 6.34
CA ILE A 30 -13.32 0.69 5.32
C ILE A 30 -14.32 1.34 4.38
N ILE A 31 -14.02 2.56 3.97
CA ILE A 31 -14.76 3.30 2.96
C ILE A 31 -13.72 3.77 1.95
N ASN A 32 -13.75 3.20 0.75
CA ASN A 32 -12.86 3.62 -0.33
C ASN A 32 -13.46 4.77 -1.15
N TRP A 33 -14.79 4.80 -1.27
CA TRP A 33 -15.59 5.83 -1.94
C TRP A 33 -16.98 5.94 -1.30
N PRO A 34 -17.74 7.01 -1.55
CA PRO A 34 -19.08 7.19 -1.00
C PRO A 34 -20.01 6.02 -1.30
N THR A 35 -21.03 5.86 -0.47
CA THR A 35 -22.11 4.87 -0.61
C THR A 35 -21.71 3.40 -0.50
N GLN A 36 -20.44 3.07 -0.23
CA GLN A 36 -19.98 1.69 -0.07
C GLN A 36 -19.09 1.53 1.16
N VAL A 37 -19.26 0.41 1.86
CA VAL A 37 -18.42 -0.01 2.98
C VAL A 37 -17.80 -1.36 2.64
N VAL A 38 -16.54 -1.54 2.98
CA VAL A 38 -15.83 -2.81 2.95
C VAL A 38 -15.45 -3.19 4.37
N THR A 39 -15.67 -4.42 4.77
CA THR A 39 -15.33 -4.92 6.12
C THR A 39 -14.35 -6.08 6.03
N GLU A 40 -13.40 -6.16 6.97
CA GLU A 40 -12.55 -7.33 7.18
C GLU A 40 -12.98 -8.06 8.45
N GLY A 41 -13.17 -9.37 8.37
CA GLY A 41 -13.38 -10.24 9.53
C GLY A 41 -12.85 -11.64 9.28
N THR A 42 -13.35 -12.62 10.03
CA THR A 42 -12.97 -14.04 9.87
C THR A 42 -13.26 -14.62 8.48
N ALA A 43 -14.26 -14.08 7.78
CA ALA A 43 -14.62 -14.47 6.41
C ALA A 43 -13.84 -13.71 5.31
N GLY A 44 -12.82 -12.92 5.69
CA GLY A 44 -12.10 -12.04 4.78
C GLY A 44 -12.88 -10.77 4.42
N TRP A 45 -12.60 -10.21 3.24
CA TRP A 45 -13.21 -8.97 2.75
C TRP A 45 -14.66 -9.17 2.33
N GLN A 46 -15.56 -8.28 2.78
CA GLN A 46 -16.97 -8.24 2.39
C GLN A 46 -17.36 -6.81 2.01
N THR A 47 -18.14 -6.65 0.94
CA THR A 47 -18.58 -5.35 0.44
C THR A 47 -20.07 -5.16 0.69
N HIS A 48 -20.45 -3.97 1.16
CA HIS A 48 -21.80 -3.60 1.54
C HIS A 48 -22.17 -2.26 0.92
N ASP A 49 -23.36 -2.17 0.32
CA ASP A 49 -23.90 -0.91 -0.17
C ASP A 49 -24.56 -0.14 0.98
N LEU A 50 -24.12 1.09 1.19
CA LEU A 50 -24.60 1.97 2.26
C LEU A 50 -24.85 3.39 1.71
N PRO A 51 -25.95 3.62 0.95
CA PRO A 51 -26.23 4.89 0.26
C PRO A 51 -26.24 6.14 1.15
N GLU A 52 -26.49 5.97 2.45
CA GLU A 52 -26.49 7.03 3.44
C GLU A 52 -25.11 7.69 3.64
N LEU A 53 -24.02 7.00 3.31
CA LEU A 53 -22.64 7.50 3.39
C LEU A 53 -22.28 8.33 2.16
N SER A 54 -23.01 9.43 1.94
CA SER A 54 -22.71 10.38 0.86
C SER A 54 -21.36 11.07 1.07
N PHE A 55 -20.79 11.61 0.00
CA PHE A 55 -19.55 12.40 0.06
C PHE A 55 -19.63 13.50 1.12
N ASP A 56 -20.73 14.24 1.16
CA ASP A 56 -20.93 15.32 2.13
C ASP A 56 -20.98 14.81 3.57
N LYS A 57 -21.61 13.65 3.80
CA LYS A 57 -21.64 13.03 5.14
C LYS A 57 -20.24 12.59 5.57
N LEU A 58 -19.47 11.99 4.67
CA LEU A 58 -18.09 11.58 4.94
C LEU A 58 -17.17 12.79 5.21
N MET A 59 -17.34 13.90 4.48
CA MET A 59 -16.62 15.14 4.75
C MET A 59 -17.00 15.77 6.09
N ARG A 60 -18.28 15.72 6.47
CA ARG A 60 -18.73 16.15 7.81
C ARG A 60 -18.15 15.27 8.91
N LEU A 61 -18.14 13.95 8.72
CA LEU A 61 -17.51 13.00 9.64
C LEU A 61 -16.02 13.32 9.81
N ALA A 62 -15.30 13.54 8.72
CA ALA A 62 -13.88 13.88 8.77
C ALA A 62 -13.61 15.14 9.61
N ARG A 63 -14.39 16.20 9.39
CA ARG A 63 -14.26 17.46 10.15
C ARG A 63 -14.65 17.29 11.63
N ALA A 64 -15.69 16.53 11.92
CA ALA A 64 -16.12 16.23 13.29
C ALA A 64 -15.04 15.45 14.06
N VAL A 65 -14.45 14.42 13.43
CA VAL A 65 -13.34 13.65 14.02
C VAL A 65 -12.09 14.51 14.21
N ALA A 66 -11.78 15.40 13.27
CA ALA A 66 -10.69 16.35 13.42
C ALA A 66 -10.91 17.26 14.63
N SER A 67 -12.10 17.86 14.77
CA SER A 67 -12.47 18.70 15.90
C SER A 67 -12.37 17.94 17.23
N TYR A 68 -12.96 16.75 17.30
CA TYR A 68 -12.93 15.89 18.48
C TYR A 68 -11.51 15.54 18.93
N SER A 69 -10.59 15.35 17.97
CA SER A 69 -9.19 15.03 18.25
C SER A 69 -8.28 16.26 18.38
N ASN A 70 -8.82 17.48 18.44
CA ASN A 70 -8.07 18.75 18.44
C ASN A 70 -7.07 18.87 17.27
N GLN A 71 -7.46 18.35 16.12
CA GLN A 71 -6.70 18.39 14.87
C GLN A 71 -7.46 19.17 13.80
N ALA A 72 -6.84 19.32 12.63
CA ALA A 72 -7.46 19.95 11.47
C ALA A 72 -7.38 19.00 10.27
N ILE A 73 -8.42 19.01 9.45
CA ILE A 73 -8.44 18.34 8.15
C ILE A 73 -9.09 19.26 7.12
N ASP A 74 -8.35 19.53 6.06
CA ASP A 74 -8.76 20.42 4.96
C ASP A 74 -7.98 20.07 3.68
N GLU A 75 -8.25 20.77 2.58
CA GLU A 75 -7.62 20.51 1.29
C GLU A 75 -6.10 20.76 1.28
N THR A 76 -5.56 21.50 2.24
CA THR A 76 -4.12 21.74 2.41
C THR A 76 -3.46 20.68 3.30
N ARG A 77 -4.22 20.13 4.27
CA ARG A 77 -3.86 19.05 5.20
C ARG A 77 -4.86 17.89 5.10
N PRO A 78 -4.83 17.12 3.99
CA PRO A 78 -5.90 16.18 3.66
C PRO A 78 -5.79 14.81 4.34
N ILE A 79 -4.84 14.61 5.26
CA ILE A 79 -4.61 13.34 5.96
C ILE A 79 -4.88 13.56 7.45
N LEU A 80 -5.69 12.70 8.07
CA LEU A 80 -5.98 12.71 9.49
C LEU A 80 -5.81 11.31 10.09
N SER A 81 -5.05 11.22 11.18
CA SER A 81 -4.98 10.05 12.06
C SER A 81 -5.58 10.42 13.40
N ALA A 82 -6.59 9.69 13.86
CA ALA A 82 -7.26 9.98 15.12
C ALA A 82 -7.76 8.71 15.83
N THR A 83 -8.30 8.90 17.03
CA THR A 83 -9.02 7.87 17.79
C THR A 83 -10.47 8.32 17.94
N LEU A 84 -11.43 7.41 17.72
CA LEU A 84 -12.86 7.63 17.88
C LEU A 84 -13.24 7.60 19.38
N PRO A 85 -14.46 8.05 19.74
CA PRO A 85 -14.93 8.04 21.13
C PRO A 85 -14.93 6.67 21.81
N ASP A 86 -15.00 5.58 21.05
CA ASP A 86 -15.08 4.20 21.55
C ASP A 86 -13.76 3.43 21.29
N ASP A 87 -12.63 4.16 21.26
CA ASP A 87 -11.24 3.69 21.14
C ASP A 87 -10.84 3.05 19.79
N GLU A 88 -11.72 3.03 18.78
CA GLU A 88 -11.29 2.64 17.44
C GLU A 88 -10.32 3.67 16.87
N ARG A 89 -9.29 3.19 16.17
CA ARG A 89 -8.39 4.06 15.42
C ARG A 89 -9.01 4.37 14.07
N ILE A 90 -8.93 5.62 13.64
CA ILE A 90 -9.46 6.05 12.36
C ILE A 90 -8.39 6.79 11.54
N GLN A 91 -8.22 6.36 10.29
CA GLN A 91 -7.40 7.02 9.28
C GLN A 91 -8.32 7.60 8.20
N ILE A 92 -8.19 8.89 7.92
CA ILE A 92 -8.99 9.59 6.92
C ILE A 92 -8.06 10.26 5.91
N VAL A 93 -8.37 10.11 4.62
CA VAL A 93 -7.75 10.88 3.54
C VAL A 93 -8.85 11.49 2.67
N ILE A 94 -8.77 12.80 2.45
CA ILE A 94 -9.75 13.58 1.66
C ILE A 94 -9.12 14.16 0.38
N PRO A 95 -9.91 14.70 -0.56
CA PRO A 95 -9.38 15.43 -1.69
C PRO A 95 -8.58 16.66 -1.23
N PRO A 96 -7.50 17.05 -1.96
CA PRO A 96 -7.07 16.50 -3.25
C PRO A 96 -6.09 15.32 -3.14
N ALA A 97 -5.85 14.77 -1.94
CA ALA A 97 -4.99 13.59 -1.77
C ALA A 97 -5.66 12.27 -2.17
N THR A 98 -6.96 12.29 -2.42
CA THR A 98 -7.74 11.21 -3.07
C THR A 98 -8.35 11.71 -4.39
N ALA A 99 -9.01 10.82 -5.13
CA ALA A 99 -9.78 11.22 -6.29
C ALA A 99 -10.91 12.21 -5.92
N LYS A 100 -11.28 13.08 -6.86
CA LYS A 100 -12.36 14.04 -6.66
C LYS A 100 -13.66 13.31 -6.29
N GLY A 101 -14.34 13.80 -5.25
CA GLY A 101 -15.60 13.20 -4.78
C GLY A 101 -15.42 11.90 -3.99
N THR A 102 -14.19 11.53 -3.63
CA THR A 102 -13.92 10.35 -2.80
C THR A 102 -13.28 10.74 -1.47
N VAL A 103 -13.71 10.09 -0.38
CA VAL A 103 -13.06 10.16 0.92
C VAL A 103 -12.68 8.74 1.29
N SER A 104 -11.41 8.52 1.62
CA SER A 104 -10.94 7.24 2.12
C SER A 104 -10.99 7.26 3.64
N ILE A 105 -11.68 6.29 4.24
CA ILE A 105 -11.72 6.07 5.69
C ILE A 105 -11.32 4.63 5.99
N THR A 106 -10.47 4.42 6.98
CA THR A 106 -10.19 3.09 7.56
C THR A 106 -10.34 3.19 9.06
N ILE A 107 -11.25 2.40 9.63
CA ILE A 107 -11.50 2.29 11.06
C ILE A 107 -11.03 0.92 11.51
N ARG A 108 -10.04 0.92 12.39
CA ARG A 108 -9.49 -0.28 13.01
C ARG A 108 -10.04 -0.42 14.42
N LYS A 109 -10.71 -1.54 14.67
CA LYS A 109 -11.32 -1.83 15.95
C LYS A 109 -10.27 -2.24 16.99
N PRO A 110 -10.46 -1.90 18.28
CA PRO A 110 -9.58 -2.37 19.33
C PRO A 110 -9.71 -3.89 19.45
N SER A 111 -8.59 -4.58 19.65
CA SER A 111 -8.61 -6.00 20.01
C SER A 111 -9.09 -6.11 21.45
N SER A 112 -10.35 -6.47 21.65
CA SER A 112 -10.92 -6.74 22.97
C SER A 112 -10.67 -8.17 23.44
N VAL A 113 -10.04 -9.00 22.60
CA VAL A 113 -9.81 -10.42 22.87
C VAL A 113 -8.48 -10.58 23.62
N SER A 114 -8.55 -11.10 24.84
CA SER A 114 -7.41 -11.62 25.59
C SER A 114 -7.42 -13.14 25.47
N LEU A 115 -6.51 -13.70 24.68
CA LEU A 115 -6.35 -15.13 24.50
C LEU A 115 -5.10 -15.60 25.25
N SER A 116 -5.20 -16.71 25.97
CA SER A 116 -4.02 -17.37 26.53
C SER A 116 -3.23 -18.09 25.42
N LEU A 117 -1.97 -18.43 25.68
CA LEU A 117 -1.17 -19.23 24.74
C LEU A 117 -1.86 -20.57 24.38
N ASN A 118 -2.57 -21.18 25.33
CA ASN A 118 -3.31 -22.41 25.09
C ASN A 118 -4.52 -22.18 24.17
N ASP A 119 -5.22 -21.05 24.30
CA ASP A 119 -6.34 -20.72 23.39
C ASP A 119 -5.82 -20.48 21.97
N LEU A 120 -4.64 -19.87 21.83
CA LEU A 120 -3.99 -19.66 20.55
C LEU A 120 -3.52 -20.98 19.92
N ASP A 121 -2.97 -21.89 20.71
CA ASP A 121 -2.56 -23.23 20.26
C ASP A 121 -3.77 -24.07 19.81
N GLN A 122 -4.84 -24.10 20.61
CA GLN A 122 -6.10 -24.74 20.23
C GLN A 122 -6.74 -24.10 19.00
N GLY A 123 -6.58 -22.78 18.83
CA GLY A 123 -7.00 -22.04 17.64
C GLY A 123 -6.13 -22.31 16.40
N GLY A 124 -5.10 -23.14 16.51
CA GLY A 124 -4.22 -23.51 15.41
C GLY A 124 -3.21 -22.43 15.03
N LEU A 125 -2.99 -21.41 15.87
CA LEU A 125 -2.03 -20.33 15.58
C LEU A 125 -0.61 -20.89 15.31
N PHE A 126 -0.26 -22.02 15.94
CA PHE A 126 1.04 -22.66 15.79
C PHE A 126 1.05 -23.86 14.81
N ALA A 127 -0.05 -24.13 14.09
CA ALA A 127 -0.18 -25.32 13.25
C ALA A 127 0.79 -25.38 12.06
N GLU A 128 1.21 -24.22 11.54
CA GLU A 128 2.06 -24.08 10.36
C GLU A 128 3.42 -23.43 10.65
N VAL A 129 3.91 -23.52 11.90
CA VAL A 129 5.23 -22.95 12.26
C VAL A 129 6.33 -23.70 11.51
N ALA A 130 6.87 -23.05 10.47
CA ALA A 130 8.04 -23.52 9.76
C ALA A 130 9.31 -23.25 10.58
N ARG A 131 10.23 -24.23 10.61
CA ARG A 131 11.62 -23.99 11.05
C ARG A 131 12.37 -23.35 9.89
N GLU A 132 13.32 -22.46 10.21
CA GLU A 132 14.22 -21.84 9.23
C GLU A 132 15.21 -22.87 8.68
N GLU A 133 14.69 -23.90 8.00
CA GLU A 133 15.49 -24.78 7.16
C GLU A 133 15.54 -24.15 5.77
N ALA A 134 16.75 -24.07 5.23
CA ALA A 134 17.15 -23.34 4.01
C ALA A 134 16.56 -23.91 2.71
N ASP A 135 15.32 -24.38 2.75
CA ASP A 135 14.60 -24.92 1.62
C ASP A 135 13.84 -23.78 0.94
N ILE A 136 14.31 -23.45 -0.27
CA ILE A 136 13.65 -22.52 -1.19
C ILE A 136 12.16 -22.86 -1.23
N SER A 137 11.29 -21.89 -0.92
CA SER A 137 9.84 -22.09 -0.88
C SER A 137 9.34 -22.76 -2.16
N SER A 138 8.26 -23.56 -2.08
CA SER A 138 7.68 -24.21 -3.28
C SER A 138 7.36 -23.21 -4.40
N ALA A 139 6.92 -22.00 -4.02
CA ALA A 139 6.73 -20.87 -4.93
C ALA A 139 8.04 -20.42 -5.61
N ASP A 140 9.13 -20.29 -4.85
CA ASP A 140 10.43 -19.91 -5.40
C ASP A 140 11.03 -20.99 -6.30
N ARG A 141 10.81 -22.28 -6.02
CA ARG A 141 11.23 -23.38 -6.92
C ARG A 141 10.55 -23.25 -8.29
N ARG A 142 9.24 -22.99 -8.31
CA ARG A 142 8.48 -22.79 -9.56
C ARG A 142 8.94 -21.54 -10.31
N LEU A 143 9.20 -20.45 -9.61
CA LEU A 143 9.71 -19.22 -10.21
C LEU A 143 11.10 -19.44 -10.83
N LEU A 144 12.00 -20.14 -10.15
CA LEU A 144 13.32 -20.48 -10.65
C LEU A 144 13.25 -21.32 -11.94
N GLU A 145 12.35 -22.30 -12.00
CA GLU A 145 12.13 -23.10 -13.19
C GLU A 145 11.67 -22.23 -14.39
N LEU A 146 10.64 -21.39 -14.18
CA LEU A 146 10.12 -20.50 -15.23
C LEU A 146 11.16 -19.49 -15.70
N TYR A 147 11.98 -18.98 -14.77
CA TYR A 147 13.08 -18.07 -15.07
C TYR A 147 14.18 -18.76 -15.90
N ARG A 148 14.65 -19.94 -15.48
CA ARG A 148 15.71 -20.69 -16.16
C ARG A 148 15.32 -21.18 -17.55
N THR A 149 14.05 -21.51 -17.75
CA THR A 149 13.51 -21.92 -19.05
C THR A 149 13.20 -20.75 -19.99
N GLY A 150 13.38 -19.50 -19.55
CA GLY A 150 13.12 -18.31 -20.36
C GLY A 150 11.63 -17.98 -20.54
N SER A 151 10.75 -18.59 -19.73
CA SER A 151 9.30 -18.37 -19.77
C SER A 151 8.89 -17.08 -19.06
N TYR A 152 9.49 -15.95 -19.45
CA TYR A 152 9.43 -14.68 -18.70
C TYR A 152 8.02 -14.12 -18.47
N PRO A 153 7.06 -14.18 -19.43
CA PRO A 153 5.70 -13.74 -19.16
C PRO A 153 5.02 -14.55 -18.05
N ALA A 154 5.21 -15.87 -18.06
CA ALA A 154 4.68 -16.75 -17.02
C ALA A 154 5.41 -16.49 -15.68
N PHE A 155 6.74 -16.36 -15.71
CA PHE A 155 7.53 -16.00 -14.54
C PHE A 155 7.02 -14.71 -13.86
N LEU A 156 6.83 -13.63 -14.62
CA LEU A 156 6.36 -12.36 -14.07
C LEU A 156 4.94 -12.46 -13.50
N ARG A 157 4.07 -13.22 -14.15
CA ARG A 157 2.72 -13.49 -13.62
C ARG A 157 2.77 -14.25 -12.30
N GLU A 158 3.52 -15.35 -12.25
CA GLU A 158 3.66 -16.13 -11.01
C GLU A 158 4.38 -15.32 -9.91
N ALA A 159 5.30 -14.42 -10.28
CA ALA A 159 5.96 -13.54 -9.32
C ALA A 159 4.97 -12.57 -8.65
N VAL A 160 3.99 -12.06 -9.41
CA VAL A 160 2.89 -11.26 -8.86
C VAL A 160 2.04 -12.08 -7.89
N TYR A 161 1.67 -13.32 -8.25
CA TYR A 161 0.89 -14.20 -7.37
C TYR A 161 1.65 -14.57 -6.09
N ALA A 162 2.95 -14.83 -6.21
CA ALA A 162 3.83 -15.12 -5.07
C ALA A 162 4.23 -13.87 -4.25
N ARG A 163 3.57 -12.73 -4.49
CA ARG A 163 3.83 -11.45 -3.80
C ARG A 163 5.31 -11.06 -3.80
N LYS A 164 6.01 -11.25 -4.92
CA LYS A 164 7.37 -10.77 -5.10
C LYS A 164 7.40 -9.26 -5.30
N ASN A 165 8.39 -8.61 -4.69
CA ASN A 165 8.65 -7.19 -4.84
C ASN A 165 9.33 -6.92 -6.18
N ILE A 166 8.61 -6.24 -7.08
CA ILE A 166 9.02 -6.05 -8.47
C ILE A 166 9.35 -4.57 -8.71
N ILE A 167 10.56 -4.30 -9.18
CA ILE A 167 10.97 -2.99 -9.68
C ILE A 167 11.10 -3.04 -11.20
N ILE A 168 10.44 -2.11 -11.89
CA ILE A 168 10.60 -1.97 -13.34
C ILE A 168 11.51 -0.78 -13.62
N SER A 169 12.67 -1.04 -14.22
CA SER A 169 13.68 -0.02 -14.51
C SER A 169 13.71 0.35 -15.99
N GLY A 170 14.13 1.58 -16.30
CA GLY A 170 14.20 2.07 -17.67
C GLY A 170 14.19 3.59 -17.81
N ALA A 171 14.61 4.09 -18.98
CA ALA A 171 14.53 5.51 -19.32
C ALA A 171 13.09 6.04 -19.42
N THR A 172 12.92 7.36 -19.56
CA THR A 172 11.62 7.97 -19.89
C THR A 172 11.13 7.41 -21.22
N GLY A 173 9.85 7.05 -21.29
CA GLY A 173 9.26 6.50 -22.50
C GLY A 173 9.74 5.08 -22.87
N SER A 174 10.33 4.32 -21.94
CA SER A 174 10.74 2.92 -22.19
C SER A 174 9.63 1.87 -22.01
N GLY A 175 8.43 2.30 -21.59
CA GLY A 175 7.28 1.42 -21.37
C GLY A 175 7.12 0.89 -19.93
N LYS A 176 7.84 1.44 -18.94
CA LYS A 176 7.77 1.01 -17.52
C LYS A 176 6.34 1.00 -16.98
N THR A 177 5.63 2.12 -17.09
CA THR A 177 4.25 2.24 -16.60
C THR A 177 3.31 1.30 -17.33
N THR A 178 3.54 1.05 -18.63
CA THR A 178 2.76 0.10 -19.41
C THR A 178 2.91 -1.33 -18.87
N LEU A 179 4.15 -1.75 -18.58
CA LEU A 179 4.39 -3.05 -17.96
C LEU A 179 3.82 -3.11 -16.53
N SER A 180 3.97 -2.06 -15.73
CA SER A 180 3.40 -1.97 -14.38
C SER A 180 1.88 -2.21 -14.41
N LYS A 181 1.15 -1.50 -15.28
CA LYS A 181 -0.30 -1.69 -15.46
C LYS A 181 -0.67 -3.11 -15.87
N ALA A 182 0.15 -3.77 -16.68
CA ALA A 182 -0.08 -5.15 -17.08
C ALA A 182 0.11 -6.12 -15.89
N LEU A 183 1.15 -5.93 -15.08
CA LEU A 183 1.39 -6.75 -13.88
C LEU A 183 0.32 -6.53 -12.80
N ILE A 184 -0.14 -5.30 -12.60
CA ILE A 184 -1.19 -4.96 -11.64
C ILE A 184 -2.49 -5.75 -11.92
N ARG A 185 -2.81 -6.03 -13.18
CA ARG A 185 -3.98 -6.85 -13.55
C ARG A 185 -3.91 -8.30 -13.08
N HIS A 186 -2.71 -8.79 -12.78
CA HIS A 186 -2.52 -10.14 -12.23
C HIS A 186 -2.60 -10.19 -10.71
N ILE A 187 -2.67 -9.04 -10.02
CA ILE A 187 -2.88 -9.03 -8.57
C ILE A 187 -4.30 -9.58 -8.29
N PRO A 188 -4.46 -10.56 -7.37
CA PRO A 188 -5.77 -11.15 -7.07
C PRO A 188 -6.83 -10.10 -6.70
N SER A 189 -8.07 -10.30 -7.18
CA SER A 189 -9.19 -9.38 -6.91
C SER A 189 -9.61 -9.34 -5.44
N SER A 190 -9.20 -10.33 -4.65
CA SER A 190 -9.42 -10.40 -3.21
C SER A 190 -8.45 -9.52 -2.40
N GLU A 191 -7.43 -8.93 -3.02
CA GLU A 191 -6.45 -8.10 -2.30
C GLU A 191 -6.87 -6.62 -2.30
N ARG A 192 -6.61 -5.96 -1.17
CA ARG A 192 -6.75 -4.51 -1.05
C ARG A 192 -5.52 -3.76 -1.54
N ILE A 193 -5.71 -2.85 -2.48
CA ILE A 193 -4.63 -2.11 -3.14
C ILE A 193 -4.69 -0.62 -2.81
N ILE A 194 -3.57 -0.04 -2.39
CA ILE A 194 -3.46 1.42 -2.29
C ILE A 194 -2.36 1.91 -3.23
N SER A 195 -2.72 2.75 -4.21
CA SER A 195 -1.74 3.36 -5.10
C SER A 195 -1.38 4.77 -4.66
N ILE A 196 -0.13 5.18 -4.91
CA ILE A 196 0.38 6.52 -4.65
C ILE A 196 1.01 7.04 -5.95
N GLU A 197 0.51 8.17 -6.45
CA GLU A 197 0.88 8.72 -7.75
C GLU A 197 1.00 10.26 -7.68
N ASP A 198 1.92 10.87 -8.43
CA ASP A 198 1.92 12.33 -8.60
C ASP A 198 0.98 12.75 -9.74
N THR A 199 0.97 11.97 -10.81
CA THR A 199 0.07 12.12 -11.96
C THR A 199 -0.78 10.86 -12.09
N PRO A 200 -2.12 10.96 -12.18
CA PRO A 200 -2.98 9.78 -12.30
C PRO A 200 -2.69 8.99 -13.60
N GLU A 201 -2.05 7.82 -13.48
CA GLU A 201 -1.79 6.95 -14.63
C GLU A 201 -2.19 5.50 -14.38
N LEU A 202 -1.97 4.97 -13.18
CA LEU A 202 -2.25 3.60 -12.82
C LEU A 202 -3.76 3.33 -12.88
N VAL A 203 -4.09 2.16 -13.41
CA VAL A 203 -5.46 1.64 -13.45
C VAL A 203 -5.48 0.42 -12.54
N ILE A 204 -6.28 0.49 -11.48
CA ILE A 204 -6.39 -0.56 -10.47
C ILE A 204 -7.73 -1.29 -10.70
N PRO A 205 -7.73 -2.50 -11.26
CA PRO A 205 -8.96 -3.24 -11.53
C PRO A 205 -9.55 -3.92 -10.29
N GLN A 206 -8.77 -4.06 -9.21
CA GLN A 206 -9.23 -4.71 -7.97
C GLN A 206 -10.36 -3.88 -7.35
N PRO A 207 -11.46 -4.50 -6.88
CA PRO A 207 -12.59 -3.77 -6.32
C PRO A 207 -12.18 -3.01 -5.04
N ASN A 208 -11.47 -3.66 -4.12
CA ASN A 208 -11.05 -3.01 -2.88
C ASN A 208 -9.77 -2.18 -3.11
N HIS A 209 -9.89 -0.93 -3.52
CA HIS A 209 -8.73 -0.08 -3.74
C HIS A 209 -8.94 1.39 -3.38
N VAL A 210 -7.82 2.08 -3.11
CA VAL A 210 -7.75 3.54 -2.95
C VAL A 210 -6.62 4.08 -3.82
N ARG A 211 -6.88 5.19 -4.51
CA ARG A 211 -5.85 5.92 -5.26
C ARG A 211 -5.53 7.22 -4.53
N LEU A 212 -4.28 7.38 -4.16
CA LEU A 212 -3.75 8.54 -3.46
C LEU A 212 -2.87 9.38 -4.36
N PHE A 213 -2.98 10.70 -4.21
CA PHE A 213 -2.28 11.67 -5.05
C PHE A 213 -1.50 12.69 -4.23
N TYR A 214 -0.31 13.04 -4.70
CA TYR A 214 0.50 14.12 -4.12
C TYR A 214 0.95 15.09 -5.21
N SER A 215 1.22 16.35 -4.84
CA SER A 215 1.79 17.31 -5.78
C SER A 215 3.29 17.39 -5.59
N LYS A 216 4.06 16.87 -6.54
CA LYS A 216 5.50 17.12 -6.58
C LYS A 216 5.76 18.62 -6.85
N GLY A 217 6.67 19.23 -6.09
CA GLY A 217 7.05 20.64 -6.28
C GLY A 217 6.08 21.69 -5.69
N GLY A 218 5.10 21.29 -4.89
CA GLY A 218 4.26 22.22 -4.11
C GLY A 218 3.32 23.11 -4.93
N GLN A 219 3.08 22.77 -6.21
CA GLN A 219 2.16 23.50 -7.08
C GLN A 219 0.69 23.22 -6.78
N GLY A 220 0.40 22.04 -6.21
CA GLY A 220 -0.93 21.64 -5.77
C GLY A 220 -1.32 22.22 -4.41
N LEU A 221 -2.63 22.21 -4.15
CA LEU A 221 -3.21 22.77 -2.93
C LEU A 221 -2.79 22.00 -1.66
N ALA A 222 -2.70 20.67 -1.75
CA ALA A 222 -2.27 19.83 -0.64
C ALA A 222 -0.76 19.88 -0.45
N LYS A 223 -0.35 20.11 0.80
CA LYS A 223 1.07 20.12 1.22
C LYS A 223 1.49 18.73 1.71
N VAL A 224 1.21 17.71 0.92
CA VAL A 224 1.57 16.30 1.22
C VAL A 224 2.46 15.76 0.11
N GLY A 225 3.49 15.01 0.50
CA GLY A 225 4.39 14.29 -0.38
C GLY A 225 4.13 12.80 -0.42
N ALA A 226 4.90 12.09 -1.24
CA ALA A 226 4.82 10.62 -1.34
C ALA A 226 5.10 9.94 0.02
N LYS A 227 6.03 10.48 0.82
CA LYS A 227 6.34 9.99 2.16
C LYS A 227 5.11 10.02 3.09
N ASP A 228 4.41 11.15 3.16
CA ASP A 228 3.24 11.32 4.04
C ASP A 228 2.12 10.33 3.67
N LEU A 229 1.86 10.16 2.37
CA LEU A 229 0.87 9.19 1.89
C LEU A 229 1.30 7.75 2.18
N LEU A 230 2.58 7.45 2.03
CA LEU A 230 3.13 6.14 2.32
C LEU A 230 3.01 5.79 3.81
N GLU A 231 3.27 6.75 4.71
CA GLU A 231 3.05 6.59 6.15
C GLU A 231 1.56 6.49 6.49
N SER A 232 0.69 7.20 5.77
CA SER A 232 -0.76 7.07 5.88
C SER A 232 -1.21 5.65 5.52
N CYS A 233 -0.67 5.06 4.45
CA CYS A 233 -1.02 3.71 4.00
C CYS A 233 -0.83 2.65 5.09
N LEU A 234 0.16 2.81 5.97
CA LEU A 234 0.39 1.87 7.09
C LEU A 234 -0.76 1.80 8.09
N ARG A 235 -1.67 2.79 8.07
CA ARG A 235 -2.88 2.86 8.90
C ARG A 235 -4.15 2.54 8.11
N MET A 236 -4.02 2.13 6.86
CA MET A 236 -5.13 1.92 5.93
C MET A 236 -5.32 0.45 5.56
N ARG A 237 -4.71 -0.51 6.28
CA ARG A 237 -4.81 -1.96 6.02
C ARG A 237 -4.70 -2.33 4.52
N PRO A 238 -3.64 -1.96 3.79
CA PRO A 238 -3.42 -2.50 2.44
C PRO A 238 -2.98 -3.96 2.51
N ASP A 239 -3.28 -4.73 1.46
CA ASP A 239 -2.54 -5.96 1.16
C ASP A 239 -1.32 -5.64 0.30
N ARG A 240 -1.42 -4.63 -0.59
CA ARG A 240 -0.30 -4.06 -1.34
C ARG A 240 -0.35 -2.54 -1.41
N ILE A 241 0.83 -1.93 -1.35
CA ILE A 241 1.03 -0.51 -1.61
C ILE A 241 1.75 -0.39 -2.95
N LEU A 242 1.24 0.43 -3.88
CA LEU A 242 1.82 0.62 -5.21
C LEU A 242 2.26 2.08 -5.35
N LEU A 243 3.54 2.34 -5.15
CA LEU A 243 4.11 3.65 -5.45
C LEU A 243 4.53 3.69 -6.92
N GLN A 244 3.96 4.59 -7.71
CA GLN A 244 4.14 4.62 -9.17
C GLN A 244 5.63 4.66 -9.57
N GLU A 245 6.42 5.51 -8.92
CA GLU A 245 7.82 5.73 -9.26
C GLU A 245 8.65 6.20 -8.06
N LEU A 246 9.86 5.68 -7.94
CA LEU A 246 10.87 6.11 -6.98
C LEU A 246 11.77 7.17 -7.61
N ARG A 247 11.70 8.41 -7.10
CA ARG A 247 12.43 9.56 -7.64
C ARG A 247 13.29 10.32 -6.62
N ASP A 248 13.14 10.05 -5.33
CA ASP A 248 13.76 10.80 -4.23
C ASP A 248 13.91 9.92 -2.98
N GLY A 249 14.29 10.54 -1.86
CA GLY A 249 14.44 9.94 -0.54
C GLY A 249 13.25 9.10 -0.03
N THR A 250 12.07 9.20 -0.63
CA THR A 250 10.93 8.31 -0.34
C THR A 250 11.30 6.84 -0.57
N ALA A 251 12.29 6.54 -1.42
CA ALA A 251 12.79 5.18 -1.67
C ALA A 251 13.15 4.42 -0.38
N PHE A 252 13.77 5.08 0.60
CA PHE A 252 14.10 4.44 1.89
C PHE A 252 12.86 3.97 2.64
N TYR A 253 11.87 4.85 2.78
CA TYR A 253 10.61 4.55 3.47
C TYR A 253 9.82 3.48 2.73
N TYR A 254 9.80 3.55 1.39
CA TYR A 254 9.15 2.56 0.55
C TYR A 254 9.77 1.17 0.75
N ILE A 255 11.10 1.05 0.66
CA ILE A 255 11.81 -0.22 0.85
C ILE A 255 11.56 -0.79 2.25
N ARG A 256 11.56 0.05 3.29
CA ARG A 256 11.24 -0.40 4.65
C ARG A 256 9.81 -0.91 4.79
N ASN A 257 8.84 -0.23 4.21
CA ASN A 257 7.42 -0.60 4.31
C ASN A 257 7.08 -1.86 3.54
N VAL A 258 7.73 -2.06 2.40
CA VAL A 258 7.61 -3.29 1.61
C VAL A 258 8.11 -4.50 2.41
N ASN A 259 9.22 -4.35 3.15
CA ASN A 259 9.78 -5.44 3.96
C ASN A 259 9.07 -5.67 5.30
N SER A 260 8.49 -4.64 5.92
CA SER A 260 7.97 -4.72 7.28
C SER A 260 6.53 -5.21 7.40
N GLY A 261 5.84 -5.47 6.30
CA GLY A 261 4.49 -6.04 6.37
C GLY A 261 3.63 -6.05 5.10
N HIS A 262 4.10 -5.53 3.97
CA HIS A 262 3.29 -5.41 2.74
C HIS A 262 4.06 -5.88 1.50
N PRO A 263 4.29 -7.20 1.35
CA PRO A 263 5.01 -7.75 0.21
C PRO A 263 4.20 -7.66 -1.09
N GLY A 264 4.86 -7.86 -2.23
CA GLY A 264 4.22 -7.89 -3.54
C GLY A 264 4.10 -6.53 -4.21
N SER A 265 4.87 -5.56 -3.72
CA SER A 265 4.85 -4.20 -4.24
C SER A 265 5.42 -4.11 -5.65
N ILE A 266 4.86 -3.22 -6.47
CA ILE A 266 5.29 -2.96 -7.84
C ILE A 266 5.55 -1.46 -7.99
N THR A 267 6.78 -1.10 -8.36
CA THR A 267 7.17 0.30 -8.59
C THR A 267 8.10 0.43 -9.80
N THR A 268 8.43 1.66 -10.17
CA THR A 268 9.34 1.96 -11.27
C THR A 268 10.50 2.85 -10.84
N VAL A 269 11.63 2.74 -11.53
CA VAL A 269 12.81 3.59 -11.31
C VAL A 269 13.51 3.90 -12.63
N HIS A 270 14.17 5.05 -12.72
CA HIS A 270 15.00 5.37 -13.88
C HIS A 270 16.38 4.72 -13.76
N ALA A 271 16.68 3.80 -14.68
CA ALA A 271 18.01 3.21 -14.83
C ALA A 271 18.16 2.54 -16.21
N ASP A 272 19.39 2.23 -16.61
CA ASP A 272 19.70 1.62 -17.92
C ASP A 272 20.07 0.12 -17.86
N SER A 273 20.09 -0.47 -16.66
CA SER A 273 20.22 -1.91 -16.41
C SER A 273 19.73 -2.26 -15.01
N ALA A 274 19.55 -3.55 -14.70
CA ALA A 274 19.16 -3.97 -13.36
C ALA A 274 20.25 -3.61 -12.32
N ARG A 275 21.53 -3.77 -12.67
CA ARG A 275 22.65 -3.32 -11.82
C ARG A 275 22.60 -1.82 -11.55
N LEU A 276 22.36 -1.00 -12.57
CA LEU A 276 22.24 0.45 -12.39
C LEU A 276 20.98 0.85 -11.62
N ALA A 277 19.92 0.04 -11.67
CA ALA A 277 18.72 0.26 -10.84
C ALA A 277 19.06 0.14 -9.35
N PHE A 278 19.85 -0.85 -8.94
CA PHE A 278 20.37 -0.93 -7.56
C PHE A 278 21.22 0.28 -7.18
N GLU A 279 22.10 0.74 -8.09
CA GLU A 279 22.89 1.95 -7.84
C GLU A 279 22.02 3.20 -7.67
N GLN A 280 21.01 3.37 -8.54
CA GLN A 280 20.10 4.49 -8.44
C GLN A 280 19.32 4.46 -7.12
N LEU A 281 18.77 3.31 -6.75
CA LEU A 281 18.05 3.14 -5.49
C LEU A 281 18.97 3.40 -4.29
N THR A 282 20.23 3.02 -4.37
CA THR A 282 21.22 3.30 -3.32
C THR A 282 21.41 4.80 -3.12
N LEU A 283 21.50 5.57 -4.22
CA LEU A 283 21.57 7.03 -4.18
C LEU A 283 20.30 7.65 -3.61
N LEU A 284 19.12 7.20 -4.06
CA LEU A 284 17.84 7.69 -3.54
C LEU A 284 17.69 7.43 -2.03
N VAL A 285 18.10 6.25 -1.55
CA VAL A 285 18.11 5.95 -0.11
C VAL A 285 19.06 6.90 0.64
N LYS A 286 20.24 7.17 0.08
CA LYS A 286 21.22 8.13 0.64
C LYS A 286 20.69 9.57 0.72
N GLU A 287 19.78 9.96 -0.17
CA GLU A 287 19.13 11.29 -0.14
C GLU A 287 18.10 11.42 1.00
N SER A 288 17.66 10.31 1.60
CA SER A 288 16.66 10.33 2.66
C SER A 288 17.26 10.64 4.04
N ASP A 289 16.51 11.32 4.90
CA ASP A 289 16.94 11.60 6.28
C ASP A 289 17.30 10.32 7.06
N GLY A 290 16.58 9.23 6.83
CA GLY A 290 16.80 7.96 7.53
C GLY A 290 17.89 7.07 6.93
N GLY A 291 18.29 7.32 5.68
CA GLY A 291 19.28 6.51 4.95
C GLY A 291 20.60 7.22 4.69
N ARG A 292 20.70 8.54 4.90
CA ARG A 292 21.90 9.34 4.62
C ARG A 292 23.15 8.86 5.36
N ASP A 293 22.99 8.40 6.59
CA ASP A 293 24.08 8.00 7.48
C ASP A 293 24.45 6.52 7.36
N LEU A 294 23.66 5.71 6.63
CA LEU A 294 23.95 4.28 6.40
C LEU A 294 25.11 4.09 5.43
N GLU A 295 25.96 3.08 5.60
CA GLU A 295 27.01 2.83 4.62
C GLU A 295 26.42 2.37 3.27
N ARG A 296 27.12 2.67 2.17
CA ARG A 296 26.65 2.31 0.82
C ARG A 296 26.47 0.80 0.69
N ASN A 297 27.33 0.00 1.31
CA ASN A 297 27.25 -1.46 1.26
C ASN A 297 26.05 -1.96 2.06
N ASP A 298 25.77 -1.43 3.25
CA ASP A 298 24.58 -1.77 4.04
C ASP A 298 23.29 -1.49 3.26
N ILE A 299 23.22 -0.33 2.58
CA ILE A 299 22.08 0.00 1.73
C ILE A 299 21.92 -1.01 0.60
N ARG A 300 23.01 -1.41 -0.07
CA ARG A 300 22.94 -2.39 -1.15
C ARG A 300 22.48 -3.76 -0.66
N GLU A 301 22.98 -4.22 0.48
CA GLU A 301 22.55 -5.50 1.05
C GLU A 301 21.07 -5.44 1.47
N MET A 302 20.64 -4.34 2.09
CA MET A 302 19.22 -4.10 2.36
C MET A 302 18.36 -4.15 1.09
N LEU A 303 18.81 -3.51 0.00
CA LEU A 303 18.10 -3.52 -1.28
C LEU A 303 18.03 -4.91 -1.91
N LYS A 304 19.12 -5.70 -1.86
CA LYS A 304 19.13 -7.10 -2.33
C LYS A 304 18.18 -7.98 -1.53
N ILE A 305 18.03 -7.72 -0.23
CA ILE A 305 17.05 -8.43 0.61
C ILE A 305 15.62 -7.98 0.27
N ALA A 306 15.42 -6.70 0.00
CA ALA A 306 14.08 -6.15 -0.23
C ALA A 306 13.48 -6.45 -1.61
N ILE A 307 14.32 -6.53 -2.64
CA ILE A 307 13.90 -6.57 -4.04
C ILE A 307 14.06 -7.97 -4.59
N ASP A 308 12.94 -8.59 -4.95
CA ASP A 308 12.94 -9.93 -5.53
C ASP A 308 13.28 -9.90 -7.02
N VAL A 309 12.68 -8.97 -7.78
CA VAL A 309 12.76 -8.93 -9.23
C VAL A 309 13.02 -7.51 -9.72
N ILE A 310 13.96 -7.35 -10.66
CA ILE A 310 14.10 -6.12 -11.44
C ILE A 310 13.89 -6.43 -12.92
N VAL A 311 12.99 -5.70 -13.59
CA VAL A 311 12.73 -5.83 -15.02
C VAL A 311 13.22 -4.58 -15.75
N GLN A 312 14.25 -4.71 -16.57
CA GLN A 312 14.76 -3.61 -17.39
C GLN A 312 13.97 -3.49 -18.70
N CYS A 313 13.35 -2.33 -18.92
CA CYS A 313 12.67 -1.97 -20.14
C CYS A 313 13.47 -0.94 -20.95
N LYS A 314 13.63 -1.18 -22.25
CA LYS A 314 14.20 -0.25 -23.23
C LYS A 314 13.28 -0.05 -24.42
N ARG A 315 13.45 1.07 -25.12
CA ARG A 315 12.84 1.33 -26.43
C ARG A 315 13.91 1.08 -27.49
N ILE A 316 13.74 0.03 -28.29
CA ILE A 316 14.68 -0.39 -29.34
C ILE A 316 13.90 -0.42 -30.65
N ASP A 317 14.41 0.29 -31.67
CA ASP A 317 13.77 0.42 -32.99
C ASP A 317 12.29 0.81 -32.91
N GLY A 318 11.98 1.77 -32.01
CA GLY A 318 10.63 2.27 -31.78
C GLY A 318 9.70 1.31 -30.99
N ARG A 319 10.16 0.12 -30.61
CA ARG A 319 9.37 -0.88 -29.88
C ARG A 319 9.84 -1.02 -28.43
N PHE A 320 8.89 -1.26 -27.52
CA PHE A 320 9.23 -1.60 -26.14
C PHE A 320 9.75 -3.03 -26.04
N ARG A 321 10.85 -3.21 -25.31
CA ARG A 321 11.50 -4.50 -25.07
C ARG A 321 11.92 -4.62 -23.61
N VAL A 322 11.72 -5.80 -23.05
CA VAL A 322 12.42 -6.22 -21.83
C VAL A 322 13.80 -6.72 -22.26
N THR A 323 14.86 -6.11 -21.72
CA THR A 323 16.25 -6.42 -22.11
C THR A 323 17.01 -7.19 -21.05
N GLU A 324 16.56 -7.15 -19.80
CA GLU A 324 17.19 -7.82 -18.68
C GLU A 324 16.13 -8.08 -17.61
N ILE A 325 16.20 -9.23 -16.95
CA ILE A 325 15.43 -9.53 -15.74
C ILE A 325 16.42 -10.02 -14.70
N TYR A 326 16.51 -9.34 -13.57
CA TYR A 326 17.18 -9.82 -12.37
C TYR A 326 16.16 -10.55 -11.51
N TYR A 327 16.52 -11.71 -10.96
CA TYR A 327 15.74 -12.43 -9.96
C TYR A 327 16.65 -12.88 -8.83
N ARG A 328 16.36 -12.42 -7.60
CA ARG A 328 17.18 -12.62 -6.41
C ARG A 328 17.55 -14.08 -6.15
N ALA A 329 16.60 -15.00 -6.25
CA ALA A 329 16.85 -16.41 -5.96
C ALA A 329 17.73 -17.11 -7.02
N ALA A 330 17.94 -16.48 -8.18
CA ALA A 330 18.79 -16.98 -9.26
C ALA A 330 20.15 -16.27 -9.33
N ALA A 331 20.38 -15.25 -8.49
CA ALA A 331 21.51 -14.34 -8.56
C ALA A 331 22.72 -14.78 -7.74
#